data_AF-A0A6H1NMT6-F1
#
_entry.id   AF-A0A6H1NMT6-F1
#
_cell.length_a   1.000
_cell.length_b   1.000
_cell.length_c   1.000
_cell.angle_alpha   90.00
_cell.angle_beta   90.00
_cell.angle_gamma   90.00
#
_symmetry.space_group_name_H-M   'P 1'
#
loop_
_entity.id
_entity.type
_entity.pdbx_description
1 polymer ?
#
loop_
_entity_poly.entity_id
_entity_poly.type
_entity_poly.pdbx_seq_one_letter_code
_entity_poly.pdbx_strand_id
1 'polypeptide(L)'
;MRFEVLGPLRVRRAERELDLGFPQQRALLALLMVRAGRPVQVSEIVDVLWAGRPPASAPNVVRRYVGALRRLLEPGLSPRAPGLRLPRRTGAYLLDAEPDEIDLLRFRELTLQGKRAAATGRPEVAVRQFVGALGEWRGPVAMGVPASAREHALFRAVEHELVLTTRMAADAALLCGTAGLVLPSLRRAVALEPLDESLHARLVMVLAACGLQAEALTAYEEVRRRLAAELRVAPGAELSEARTRVLRQELRTSAPPAHRPVRTALSEPVELLARPAQLPPGLTVFVGRSKELGELTALAGAAASSGAPGTILVSGMAGVGKTASVVHWAHEAAHRFPDGQLYVELRGCDPAARAAPEPVEALRGLVAALGAPPRHLPDDMAALTDLYRELLTDRRVLVVLDDAADTEHVRPLLPTAPGCLAVVTSRDRLTGLIASGARPLRLDLPSAADARAALALRVGHRRSAAEPAATEEIIDRCGKLPLALAIVAARAVSRPDFPLAALAAELRAAHGSLDAFAGVGGTADARAAFAASHRSLPPADARLFRLVALHPGPGIAADTAAHLAGLSPSEARPILGRLADVHLVCEVAPGRYTVHTLLRAFAAELAEAAEAAEAESLSLPRHSF
;
A
#
# COMPACT_ATOMS: atom_id res chain seq x y z
N MET A 1 -14.58 30.32 -15.37
CA MET A 1 -16.00 29.94 -15.17
C MET A 1 -16.07 29.02 -13.97
N ARG A 2 -17.25 28.72 -13.42
CA ARG A 2 -17.40 27.70 -12.38
C ARG A 2 -18.49 26.71 -12.76
N PHE A 3 -18.18 25.43 -12.63
CA PHE A 3 -19.05 24.29 -12.89
C PHE A 3 -19.29 23.57 -11.57
N GLU A 4 -20.57 23.42 -11.21
CA GLU A 4 -20.97 22.78 -9.96
C GLU A 4 -21.84 21.55 -10.26
N VAL A 5 -21.36 20.36 -9.90
CA VAL A 5 -22.07 19.08 -10.06
C VAL A 5 -22.26 18.34 -8.73
N LEU A 6 -21.56 18.72 -7.66
CA LEU A 6 -21.66 18.10 -6.33
C LEU A 6 -22.84 18.63 -5.52
N GLY A 7 -24.02 18.63 -6.12
CA GLY A 7 -25.23 19.28 -5.62
C GLY A 7 -26.10 19.75 -6.78
N PRO A 8 -26.80 20.88 -6.66
CA PRO A 8 -27.52 21.49 -7.77
C PRO A 8 -26.61 21.70 -8.99
N LEU A 9 -27.00 21.19 -10.17
CA LEU A 9 -26.24 21.40 -11.39
C LEU A 9 -26.27 22.88 -11.80
N ARG A 10 -25.12 23.55 -11.74
CA ARG A 10 -24.98 24.98 -12.07
C ARG A 10 -23.72 25.26 -12.89
N VAL A 11 -23.80 26.28 -13.74
CA VAL A 11 -22.63 26.90 -14.37
C VAL A 11 -22.69 28.39 -14.18
N ARG A 12 -21.63 28.97 -13.62
CA ARG A 12 -21.48 30.41 -13.42
C ARG A 12 -20.41 30.97 -14.35
N ARG A 13 -20.73 32.07 -15.04
CA ARG A 13 -19.75 32.92 -15.72
C ARG A 13 -19.66 34.22 -14.93
N ALA A 14 -18.49 34.48 -14.33
CA ALA A 14 -18.35 35.50 -13.30
C ALA A 14 -19.43 35.30 -12.21
N GLU A 15 -20.25 36.31 -11.93
CA GLU A 15 -21.32 36.22 -10.94
C GLU A 15 -22.68 35.77 -11.48
N ARG A 16 -22.81 35.54 -12.79
CA ARG A 16 -24.07 35.15 -13.42
C ARG A 16 -24.19 33.65 -13.60
N GLU A 17 -25.26 33.06 -13.07
CA GLU A 17 -25.66 31.69 -13.36
C GLU A 17 -26.25 31.59 -14.78
N LEU A 18 -25.81 30.59 -15.55
CA LEU A 18 -26.27 30.33 -16.91
C LEU A 18 -27.50 29.42 -16.91
N ASP A 19 -28.48 29.73 -17.75
CA ASP A 19 -29.61 28.84 -17.99
C ASP A 19 -29.16 27.65 -18.86
N LEU A 20 -29.07 26.48 -18.22
CA LEU A 20 -28.60 25.25 -18.84
C LEU A 20 -29.66 24.58 -19.75
N GLY A 21 -30.86 25.14 -19.83
CA GLY A 21 -31.94 24.69 -20.69
C GLY A 21 -32.59 23.38 -20.24
N PHE A 22 -33.06 22.59 -21.21
CA PHE A 22 -33.91 21.42 -20.97
C PHE A 22 -33.22 20.28 -20.19
N PRO A 23 -34.00 19.40 -19.52
CA PRO A 23 -33.45 18.36 -18.64
C PRO A 23 -32.40 17.43 -19.27
N GLN A 24 -32.55 17.04 -20.54
CA GLN A 24 -31.58 16.18 -21.22
C GLN A 24 -30.27 16.93 -21.57
N GLN A 25 -30.34 18.23 -21.87
CA GLN A 25 -29.15 19.05 -22.07
C GLN A 25 -28.36 19.21 -20.75
N ARG A 26 -29.08 19.38 -19.64
CA ARG A 26 -28.51 19.39 -18.29
C ARG A 26 -27.85 18.06 -17.94
N ALA A 27 -28.51 16.94 -18.23
CA ALA A 27 -27.98 15.59 -18.02
C ALA A 27 -26.68 15.35 -18.82
N LEU A 28 -26.64 15.79 -20.08
CA LEU A 28 -25.43 15.71 -20.91
C LEU A 28 -24.26 16.48 -20.28
N LEU A 29 -24.49 17.72 -19.86
CA LEU A 29 -23.45 18.53 -19.24
C LEU A 29 -22.98 17.91 -17.92
N ALA A 30 -23.92 17.45 -17.08
CA ALA A 30 -23.60 16.78 -15.82
C ALA A 30 -22.74 15.53 -16.04
N LEU A 31 -23.03 14.72 -17.06
CA LEU A 31 -22.21 13.57 -17.44
C LEU A 31 -20.78 13.99 -17.82
N LEU A 32 -20.64 15.04 -18.63
CA LEU A 32 -19.32 15.56 -19.02
C LEU A 32 -18.55 16.13 -17.82
N MET A 33 -19.24 16.70 -16.82
CA MET A 33 -18.63 17.16 -15.56
C MET A 33 -18.21 15.99 -14.66
N VAL A 34 -19.04 14.94 -14.53
CA VAL A 34 -18.69 13.71 -13.80
C VAL A 34 -17.47 13.02 -14.40
N ARG A 35 -17.36 13.09 -15.73
CA ARG A 35 -16.25 12.59 -16.54
C ARG A 35 -15.22 13.67 -16.89
N ALA A 36 -15.16 14.76 -16.14
CA ALA A 36 -14.25 15.88 -16.45
C ALA A 36 -12.80 15.40 -16.67
N GLY A 37 -12.16 15.93 -17.72
CA GLY A 37 -10.83 15.52 -18.16
C GLY A 37 -10.77 14.18 -18.92
N ARG A 38 -11.90 13.47 -19.12
CA ARG A 38 -11.97 12.21 -19.87
C ARG A 38 -12.93 12.31 -21.05
N PRO A 39 -12.55 11.84 -22.25
CA PRO A 39 -13.48 11.77 -23.38
C PRO A 39 -14.65 10.83 -23.09
N VAL A 40 -15.87 11.26 -23.40
CA VAL A 40 -17.12 10.49 -23.28
C VAL A 40 -17.65 10.19 -24.68
N GLN A 41 -17.85 8.91 -24.97
CA GLN A 41 -18.33 8.48 -26.28
C GLN A 41 -19.80 8.81 -26.46
N VAL A 42 -20.22 9.03 -27.72
CA VAL A 42 -21.64 9.31 -28.04
C VAL A 42 -22.55 8.17 -27.58
N SER A 43 -22.11 6.91 -27.67
CA SER A 43 -22.87 5.76 -27.16
C SER A 43 -23.12 5.83 -25.65
N GLU A 44 -22.10 6.18 -24.85
CA GLU A 44 -22.20 6.35 -23.39
C GLU A 44 -23.11 7.54 -23.03
N ILE A 45 -23.00 8.64 -23.78
CA ILE A 45 -23.93 9.78 -23.64
C ILE A 45 -25.37 9.34 -23.89
N VAL A 46 -25.61 8.59 -24.97
CA VAL A 46 -26.94 8.11 -25.32
C VAL A 46 -27.49 7.17 -24.23
N ASP A 47 -26.65 6.29 -23.69
CA ASP A 47 -27.07 5.38 -22.63
C ASP A 47 -27.52 6.13 -21.37
N VAL A 48 -26.75 7.12 -20.92
CA VAL A 48 -27.09 7.94 -19.74
C VAL A 48 -28.34 8.79 -19.95
N LEU A 49 -28.52 9.36 -21.14
CA LEU A 49 -29.64 10.28 -21.42
C LEU A 49 -30.99 9.55 -21.58
N TRP A 50 -30.98 8.29 -22.01
CA TRP A 50 -32.19 7.53 -22.34
C TRP A 50 -32.34 6.20 -21.59
N ALA A 51 -31.43 5.86 -20.67
CA ALA A 51 -31.48 4.67 -19.81
C ALA A 51 -31.85 3.38 -20.58
N GLY A 52 -31.13 3.11 -21.66
CA GLY A 52 -31.34 1.92 -22.50
C GLY A 52 -32.52 1.98 -23.49
N ARG A 53 -33.27 3.09 -23.59
CA ARG A 53 -34.36 3.26 -24.58
C ARG A 53 -34.17 4.47 -25.50
N PRO A 54 -33.08 4.54 -26.29
CA PRO A 54 -32.81 5.70 -27.13
C PRO A 54 -33.65 5.70 -28.42
N PRO A 55 -34.14 6.87 -28.89
CA PRO A 55 -34.70 6.99 -30.24
C PRO A 55 -33.61 6.82 -31.30
N ALA A 56 -33.97 6.42 -32.52
CA ALA A 56 -33.02 6.29 -33.64
C ALA A 56 -32.28 7.61 -33.95
N SER A 57 -32.89 8.76 -33.62
CA SER A 57 -32.30 10.10 -33.77
C SER A 57 -31.37 10.52 -32.62
N ALA A 58 -31.14 9.68 -31.59
CA ALA A 58 -30.40 10.06 -30.39
C ALA A 58 -29.01 10.69 -30.68
N PRO A 59 -28.18 10.17 -31.61
CA PRO A 59 -26.91 10.81 -31.94
C PRO A 59 -27.06 12.23 -32.53
N ASN A 60 -28.14 12.48 -33.28
CA ASN A 60 -28.45 13.82 -33.81
C ASN A 60 -28.87 14.78 -32.68
N VAL A 61 -29.66 14.28 -31.74
CA VAL A 61 -30.09 15.05 -30.56
C VAL A 61 -28.89 15.40 -29.68
N VAL A 62 -27.95 14.47 -29.44
CA VAL A 62 -26.70 14.74 -28.73
C VAL A 62 -25.90 15.86 -29.40
N ARG A 63 -25.72 15.81 -30.73
CA ARG A 63 -25.02 16.89 -31.47
C ARG A 63 -25.69 18.25 -31.30
N ARG A 64 -27.03 18.28 -31.29
CA ARG A 64 -27.81 19.51 -31.05
C ARG A 64 -27.60 20.05 -29.64
N TYR A 65 -27.63 19.20 -28.62
CA TYR A 65 -27.38 19.61 -27.23
C TYR A 65 -25.94 20.09 -27.02
N VAL A 66 -24.93 19.42 -27.61
CA VAL A 66 -23.55 19.90 -27.58
C VAL A 66 -23.43 21.28 -28.26
N GLY A 67 -24.06 21.47 -29.41
CA GLY A 67 -24.06 22.77 -30.10
C GLY A 67 -24.71 23.89 -29.28
N ALA A 68 -25.79 23.59 -28.57
CA ALA A 68 -26.44 24.52 -27.65
C ALA A 68 -25.55 24.86 -26.45
N LEU A 69 -24.93 23.86 -25.83
CA LEU A 69 -23.98 24.05 -24.73
C LEU A 69 -22.74 24.85 -25.17
N ARG A 70 -22.19 24.62 -26.36
CA ARG A 70 -21.07 25.41 -26.90
C ARG A 70 -21.40 26.89 -27.00
N ARG A 71 -22.56 27.24 -27.57
CA ARG A 71 -23.00 28.64 -27.64
C ARG A 71 -23.24 29.25 -26.25
N LEU A 72 -23.76 28.45 -25.31
CA LEU A 72 -23.99 28.89 -23.95
C LEU A 72 -22.66 29.18 -23.22
N LEU A 73 -21.67 28.28 -23.36
CA LEU A 73 -20.35 28.39 -22.72
C LEU A 73 -19.42 29.37 -23.45
N GLU A 74 -19.56 29.54 -24.76
CA GLU A 74 -18.69 30.38 -25.60
C GLU A 74 -19.57 31.28 -26.52
N PRO A 75 -20.04 32.44 -26.04
CA PRO A 75 -21.04 33.25 -26.77
C PRO A 75 -20.48 33.89 -28.04
N GLY A 76 -19.17 34.13 -28.09
CA GLY A 76 -18.47 34.64 -29.27
C GLY A 76 -18.08 33.57 -30.28
N LEU A 77 -18.50 32.32 -30.08
CA LEU A 77 -18.12 31.21 -30.94
C LEU A 77 -18.88 31.27 -32.27
N SER A 78 -18.15 31.31 -33.39
CA SER A 78 -18.73 31.27 -34.73
C SER A 78 -19.60 30.01 -34.94
N PRO A 79 -20.70 30.10 -35.71
CA PRO A 79 -21.54 28.94 -36.00
C PRO A 79 -20.73 27.76 -36.54
N ARG A 80 -20.97 26.56 -36.00
CA ARG A 80 -20.29 25.28 -36.35
C ARG A 80 -18.81 25.16 -35.96
N ALA A 81 -18.22 26.15 -35.29
CA ALA A 81 -16.87 25.99 -34.75
C ALA A 81 -16.81 24.89 -33.66
N PRO A 82 -15.66 24.21 -33.49
CA PRO A 82 -15.53 23.09 -32.57
C PRO A 82 -15.63 23.46 -31.09
N GLY A 83 -15.50 24.75 -30.73
CA GLY A 83 -15.49 25.22 -29.32
C GLY A 83 -14.23 24.78 -28.59
N LEU A 84 -13.71 25.64 -27.72
CA LEU A 84 -12.56 25.31 -26.86
C LEU A 84 -13.00 24.52 -25.63
N ARG A 85 -14.20 24.78 -25.09
CA ARG A 85 -14.66 24.19 -23.82
C ARG A 85 -15.28 22.81 -23.99
N LEU A 86 -15.84 22.53 -25.16
CA LEU A 86 -16.47 21.25 -25.49
C LEU A 86 -15.92 20.66 -26.79
N PRO A 87 -14.61 20.38 -26.89
CA PRO A 87 -14.03 19.88 -28.12
C PRO A 87 -14.52 18.45 -28.41
N ARG A 88 -14.53 18.10 -29.70
CA ARG A 88 -14.84 16.74 -30.16
C ARG A 88 -13.54 16.07 -30.61
N ARG A 89 -13.18 14.93 -30.00
CA ARG A 89 -11.98 14.16 -30.37
C ARG A 89 -12.38 12.71 -30.66
N THR A 90 -12.08 12.23 -31.87
CA THR A 90 -12.31 10.83 -32.27
C THR A 90 -13.72 10.31 -31.97
N GLY A 91 -14.74 11.13 -32.21
CA GLY A 91 -16.14 10.77 -31.95
C GLY A 91 -16.63 10.99 -30.51
N ALA A 92 -15.75 11.27 -29.56
CA ALA A 92 -16.07 11.58 -28.17
C ALA A 92 -16.15 13.09 -27.90
N TYR A 93 -16.86 13.45 -26.83
CA TYR A 93 -16.91 14.81 -26.29
C TYR A 93 -16.21 14.86 -24.94
N LEU A 94 -15.50 15.95 -24.67
CA LEU A 94 -14.97 16.24 -23.34
C LEU A 94 -15.37 17.64 -22.90
N LEU A 95 -15.45 17.85 -21.60
CA LEU A 95 -15.44 19.18 -21.02
C LEU A 95 -14.00 19.55 -20.69
N ASP A 96 -13.49 20.57 -21.39
CA ASP A 96 -12.18 21.16 -21.16
C ASP A 96 -12.33 22.35 -20.21
N ALA A 97 -11.89 22.13 -18.97
CA ALA A 97 -11.97 23.09 -17.88
C ALA A 97 -10.75 22.91 -16.98
N GLU A 98 -10.27 24.00 -16.42
CA GLU A 98 -9.17 23.94 -15.46
C GLU A 98 -9.62 23.18 -14.19
N PRO A 99 -8.71 22.50 -13.48
CA PRO A 99 -9.05 21.70 -12.30
C PRO A 99 -9.78 22.48 -11.20
N ASP A 100 -9.54 23.78 -11.09
CA ASP A 100 -10.17 24.69 -10.13
C ASP A 100 -11.54 25.20 -10.58
N GLU A 101 -11.96 24.97 -11.83
CA GLU A 101 -13.25 25.41 -12.34
C GLU A 101 -14.39 24.44 -12.02
N ILE A 102 -14.10 23.15 -11.78
CA ILE A 102 -15.10 22.11 -11.51
C ILE A 102 -15.01 21.66 -10.04
N ASP A 103 -16.11 21.76 -9.30
CA ASP A 103 -16.17 21.33 -7.89
C ASP A 103 -15.78 19.87 -7.67
N LEU A 104 -16.15 18.96 -8.57
CA LEU A 104 -15.74 17.56 -8.53
C LEU A 104 -14.21 17.38 -8.65
N LEU A 105 -13.54 18.16 -9.49
CA LEU A 105 -12.09 18.08 -9.63
C LEU A 105 -11.40 18.64 -8.39
N ARG A 106 -11.90 19.76 -7.83
CA ARG A 106 -11.43 20.29 -6.53
C ARG A 106 -11.63 19.29 -5.40
N PHE A 107 -12.79 18.66 -5.31
CA PHE A 107 -13.06 17.60 -4.33
C PHE A 107 -12.06 16.44 -4.43
N ARG A 108 -11.78 15.97 -5.65
CA ARG A 108 -10.81 14.87 -5.87
C ARG A 108 -9.39 15.28 -5.52
N GLU A 109 -8.98 16.49 -5.87
CA GLU A 109 -7.65 17.01 -5.54
C GLU A 109 -7.49 17.19 -4.03
N LEU A 110 -8.45 17.81 -3.35
CA LEU A 110 -8.44 17.96 -1.89
C LEU A 110 -8.47 16.59 -1.19
N THR A 111 -9.24 15.64 -1.71
CA THR A 111 -9.24 14.24 -1.22
C THR A 111 -7.86 13.61 -1.39
N LEU A 112 -7.21 13.77 -2.54
CA LEU A 112 -5.86 13.25 -2.78
C LEU A 112 -4.83 13.88 -1.84
N GLN A 113 -4.90 15.20 -1.63
CA GLN A 113 -4.06 15.91 -0.68
C GLN A 113 -4.29 15.43 0.76
N GLY A 114 -5.55 15.20 1.14
CA GLY A 114 -5.90 14.60 2.43
C GLY A 114 -5.34 13.19 2.60
N LYS A 115 -5.43 12.35 1.57
CA LYS A 115 -4.83 10.99 1.56
C LYS A 115 -3.31 11.05 1.73
N ARG A 116 -2.63 11.93 1.01
CA ARG A 116 -1.18 12.15 1.14
C ARG A 116 -0.82 12.65 2.54
N ALA A 117 -1.57 13.60 3.08
CA ALA A 117 -1.36 14.09 4.44
C ALA A 117 -1.55 12.98 5.49
N ALA A 118 -2.58 12.13 5.34
CA ALA A 118 -2.79 10.99 6.22
C ALA A 118 -1.64 9.96 6.12
N ALA A 119 -1.23 9.60 4.90
CA ALA A 119 -0.13 8.67 4.65
C ALA A 119 1.24 9.18 5.14
N THR A 120 1.41 10.51 5.26
CA THR A 120 2.63 11.15 5.75
C THR A 120 2.56 11.52 7.24
N GLY A 121 1.56 11.02 7.98
CA GLY A 121 1.45 11.22 9.43
C GLY A 121 1.04 12.64 9.84
N ARG A 122 0.32 13.37 8.99
CA ARG A 122 -0.17 14.74 9.24
C ARG A 122 -1.70 14.78 9.34
N PRO A 123 -2.30 14.17 10.38
CA PRO A 123 -3.74 14.00 10.45
C PRO A 123 -4.50 15.33 10.54
N GLU A 124 -3.93 16.40 11.10
CA GLU A 124 -4.58 17.72 11.16
C GLU A 124 -4.69 18.36 9.76
N VAL A 125 -3.65 18.16 8.94
CA VAL A 125 -3.66 18.58 7.53
C VAL A 125 -4.68 17.73 6.77
N ALA A 126 -4.69 16.42 7.00
CA ALA A 126 -5.64 15.50 6.38
C ALA A 126 -7.08 15.90 6.67
N VAL A 127 -7.42 16.17 7.94
CA VAL A 127 -8.74 16.67 8.35
C VAL A 127 -9.09 17.95 7.62
N ARG A 128 -8.20 18.95 7.57
CA ARG A 128 -8.48 20.21 6.85
C ARG A 128 -8.78 19.98 5.37
N GLN A 129 -7.98 19.14 4.71
CA GLN A 129 -8.17 18.85 3.28
C GLN A 129 -9.46 18.05 3.03
N PHE A 130 -9.74 17.05 3.87
CA PHE A 130 -10.99 16.29 3.76
C PHE A 130 -12.22 17.15 4.07
N VAL A 131 -12.18 17.99 5.10
CA VAL A 131 -13.28 18.92 5.41
C VAL A 131 -13.48 19.92 4.26
N GLY A 132 -12.39 20.43 3.67
CA GLY A 132 -12.46 21.26 2.47
C GLY A 132 -13.11 20.52 1.30
N ALA A 133 -12.70 19.27 1.04
CA ALA A 133 -13.27 18.42 -0.01
C ALA A 133 -14.78 18.20 0.23
N LEU A 134 -15.15 17.79 1.43
CA LEU A 134 -16.55 17.55 1.82
C LEU A 134 -17.40 18.83 1.76
N GLY A 135 -16.78 20.00 1.95
CA GLY A 135 -17.40 21.32 1.81
C GLY A 135 -17.80 21.68 0.37
N GLU A 136 -17.23 21.03 -0.65
CA GLU A 136 -17.67 21.21 -2.05
C GLU A 136 -19.08 20.63 -2.28
N TRP A 137 -19.50 19.68 -1.44
CA TRP A 137 -20.79 19.02 -1.57
C TRP A 137 -21.93 19.86 -0.99
N ARG A 138 -22.96 20.11 -1.79
CA ARG A 138 -24.19 20.85 -1.43
C ARG A 138 -25.45 19.98 -1.50
N GLY A 139 -25.33 18.71 -1.87
CA GLY A 139 -26.42 17.75 -1.96
C GLY A 139 -26.06 16.54 -2.83
N PRO A 140 -27.04 15.70 -3.21
CA PRO A 140 -26.84 14.62 -4.19
C PRO A 140 -26.24 15.11 -5.51
N VAL A 141 -25.46 14.24 -6.16
CA VAL A 141 -24.77 14.59 -7.41
C VAL A 141 -25.77 14.97 -8.49
N ALA A 142 -25.47 16.06 -9.20
CA ALA A 142 -26.25 16.59 -10.32
C ALA A 142 -27.73 16.84 -10.00
N MET A 143 -28.05 17.29 -8.78
CA MET A 143 -29.42 17.63 -8.38
C MET A 143 -30.07 18.58 -9.41
N GLY A 144 -31.30 18.26 -9.80
CA GLY A 144 -32.03 18.93 -10.87
C GLY A 144 -31.86 18.29 -12.26
N VAL A 145 -31.05 17.24 -12.38
CA VAL A 145 -31.03 16.30 -13.52
C VAL A 145 -32.06 15.18 -13.28
N PRO A 146 -32.71 14.64 -14.33
CA PRO A 146 -33.65 13.51 -14.20
C PRO A 146 -33.09 12.35 -13.39
N ALA A 147 -33.92 11.75 -12.53
CA ALA A 147 -33.52 10.65 -11.65
C ALA A 147 -32.96 9.45 -12.44
N SER A 148 -33.60 9.10 -13.57
CA SER A 148 -33.16 8.01 -14.45
C SER A 148 -31.72 8.17 -14.95
N ALA A 149 -31.24 9.40 -15.13
CA ALA A 149 -29.85 9.65 -15.49
C ALA A 149 -28.92 9.59 -14.27
N ARG A 150 -29.36 10.10 -13.11
CA ARG A 150 -28.58 10.10 -11.85
C ARG A 150 -28.42 8.70 -11.23
N GLU A 151 -29.32 7.77 -11.54
CA GLU A 151 -29.22 6.37 -11.13
C GLU A 151 -28.12 5.60 -11.88
N HIS A 152 -27.63 6.16 -13.00
CA HIS A 152 -26.56 5.54 -13.77
C HIS A 152 -25.27 5.40 -12.94
N ALA A 153 -24.55 4.30 -13.13
CA ALA A 153 -23.38 3.90 -12.32
C ALA A 153 -22.29 4.99 -12.21
N LEU A 154 -22.15 5.83 -13.23
CA LEU A 154 -21.19 6.95 -13.23
C LEU A 154 -21.48 8.01 -12.17
N PHE A 155 -22.75 8.35 -11.93
CA PHE A 155 -23.12 9.30 -10.88
C PHE A 155 -23.03 8.65 -9.50
N ARG A 156 -23.49 7.39 -9.37
CA ARG A 156 -23.35 6.59 -8.14
C ARG A 156 -21.90 6.40 -7.72
N ALA A 157 -20.98 6.24 -8.67
CA ALA A 157 -19.54 6.16 -8.38
C ALA A 157 -19.01 7.44 -7.71
N VAL A 158 -19.48 8.62 -8.13
CA VAL A 158 -19.11 9.89 -7.49
C VAL A 158 -19.72 10.01 -6.08
N GLU A 159 -20.96 9.57 -5.88
CA GLU A 159 -21.56 9.48 -4.53
C GLU A 159 -20.78 8.51 -3.63
N HIS A 160 -20.24 7.42 -4.17
CA HIS A 160 -19.38 6.52 -3.43
C HIS A 160 -18.03 7.17 -3.04
N GLU A 161 -17.49 8.07 -3.86
CA GLU A 161 -16.30 8.85 -3.48
C GLU A 161 -16.57 9.72 -2.24
N LEU A 162 -17.77 10.31 -2.09
CA LEU A 162 -18.16 11.04 -0.87
C LEU A 162 -18.11 10.13 0.37
N VAL A 163 -18.65 8.92 0.26
CA VAL A 163 -18.68 7.93 1.36
C VAL A 163 -17.27 7.59 1.80
N LEU A 164 -16.38 7.26 0.85
CA LEU A 164 -15.00 6.93 1.14
C LEU A 164 -14.25 8.10 1.77
N THR A 165 -14.35 9.31 1.19
CA THR A 165 -13.71 10.51 1.75
C THR A 165 -14.22 10.82 3.15
N THR A 166 -15.52 10.63 3.40
CA THR A 166 -16.13 10.88 4.71
C THR A 166 -15.61 9.91 5.77
N ARG A 167 -15.44 8.62 5.44
CA ARG A 167 -14.83 7.64 6.35
C ARG A 167 -13.41 8.05 6.74
N MET A 168 -12.60 8.41 5.75
CA MET A 168 -11.21 8.85 5.97
C MET A 168 -11.13 10.14 6.78
N ALA A 169 -12.06 11.08 6.54
CA ALA A 169 -12.18 12.31 7.31
C ALA A 169 -12.49 12.03 8.78
N ALA A 170 -13.42 11.11 9.05
CA ALA A 170 -13.78 10.72 10.41
C ALA A 170 -12.62 10.05 11.15
N ASP A 171 -11.91 9.13 10.49
CA ASP A 171 -10.74 8.47 11.09
C ASP A 171 -9.65 9.50 11.44
N ALA A 172 -9.34 10.42 10.53
CA ALA A 172 -8.38 11.48 10.79
C ALA A 172 -8.84 12.45 11.90
N ALA A 173 -10.13 12.80 11.94
CA ALA A 173 -10.68 13.73 12.92
C ALA A 173 -10.73 13.14 14.34
N LEU A 174 -10.94 11.83 14.46
CA LEU A 174 -10.85 11.10 15.72
C LEU A 174 -9.41 11.10 16.27
N LEU A 175 -8.40 10.97 15.41
CA LEU A 175 -6.98 11.02 15.82
C LEU A 175 -6.56 12.41 16.34
N CYS A 176 -7.08 13.48 15.73
CA CYS A 176 -6.72 14.87 16.10
C CYS A 176 -7.60 15.49 17.19
N GLY A 177 -8.60 14.76 17.71
CA GLY A 177 -9.58 15.35 18.64
C GLY A 177 -10.44 16.46 18.03
N THR A 178 -10.58 16.50 16.70
CA THR A 178 -11.36 17.49 15.94
C THR A 178 -12.63 16.90 15.31
N ALA A 179 -13.15 15.83 15.93
CA ALA A 179 -14.29 15.04 15.47
C ALA A 179 -15.54 15.88 15.10
N GLY A 180 -15.76 17.02 15.77
CA GLY A 180 -16.90 17.91 15.49
C GLY A 180 -16.92 18.47 14.07
N LEU A 181 -15.76 18.64 13.42
CA LEU A 181 -15.66 19.25 12.08
C LEU A 181 -16.27 18.38 10.97
N VAL A 182 -16.32 17.06 11.17
CA VAL A 182 -16.75 16.09 10.14
C VAL A 182 -18.18 15.60 10.35
N LEU A 183 -18.79 15.89 11.50
CA LEU A 183 -20.12 15.38 11.89
C LEU A 183 -21.23 15.72 10.86
N PRO A 184 -21.33 16.95 10.30
CA PRO A 184 -22.36 17.25 9.30
C PRO A 184 -22.24 16.40 8.03
N SER A 185 -21.01 16.21 7.54
CA SER A 185 -20.72 15.40 6.35
C SER A 185 -20.96 13.91 6.61
N LEU A 186 -20.62 13.44 7.80
CA LEU A 186 -20.85 12.05 8.22
C LEU A 186 -22.34 11.71 8.32
N ARG A 187 -23.17 12.60 8.88
CA ARG A 187 -24.64 12.46 8.87
C ARG A 187 -25.20 12.39 7.46
N ARG A 188 -24.66 13.20 6.53
CA ARG A 188 -25.06 13.16 5.13
C ARG A 188 -24.69 11.85 4.45
N ALA A 189 -23.47 11.35 4.66
CA ALA A 189 -23.04 10.08 4.09
C ALA A 189 -23.88 8.90 4.60
N VAL A 190 -24.22 8.89 5.89
CA VAL A 190 -25.13 7.88 6.49
C VAL A 190 -26.53 7.96 5.89
N ALA A 191 -27.03 9.15 5.57
CA ALA A 191 -28.33 9.29 4.90
C ALA A 191 -28.31 8.76 3.45
N LEU A 192 -27.16 8.79 2.77
CA LEU A 192 -26.98 8.27 1.41
C LEU A 192 -26.82 6.75 1.39
N GLU A 193 -26.12 6.17 2.38
CA GLU A 193 -25.90 4.74 2.51
C GLU A 193 -26.38 4.24 3.90
N PRO A 194 -27.70 4.12 4.11
CA PRO A 194 -28.28 3.87 5.43
C PRO A 194 -27.92 2.52 6.06
N LEU A 195 -27.42 1.57 5.27
CA LEU A 195 -27.04 0.21 5.68
C LEU A 195 -25.51 0.03 5.79
N ASP A 196 -24.70 1.07 5.54
CA ASP A 196 -23.24 0.99 5.68
C ASP A 196 -22.83 1.04 7.16
N GLU A 197 -22.62 -0.14 7.75
CA GLU A 197 -22.27 -0.31 9.16
C GLU A 197 -20.99 0.46 9.57
N SER A 198 -20.05 0.63 8.65
CA SER A 198 -18.75 1.26 8.90
C SER A 198 -18.86 2.79 8.99
N LEU A 199 -19.76 3.39 8.19
CA LEU A 199 -20.15 4.80 8.34
C LEU A 199 -20.86 5.02 9.67
N HIS A 200 -21.78 4.13 10.04
CA HIS A 200 -22.47 4.19 11.33
C HIS A 200 -21.52 4.02 12.51
N ALA A 201 -20.54 3.11 12.42
CA ALA A 201 -19.51 2.93 13.44
C ALA A 201 -18.74 4.24 13.69
N ARG A 202 -18.31 4.91 12.63
CA ARG A 202 -17.65 6.22 12.71
C ARG A 202 -18.57 7.31 13.26
N LEU A 203 -19.86 7.32 12.88
CA LEU A 203 -20.83 8.27 13.42
C LEU A 203 -20.97 8.12 14.94
N VAL A 204 -21.11 6.88 15.41
CA VAL A 204 -21.16 6.55 16.85
C VAL A 204 -19.89 7.03 17.56
N MET A 205 -18.70 6.76 17.00
CA MET A 205 -17.43 7.18 17.60
C MET A 205 -17.26 8.71 17.62
N VAL A 206 -17.58 9.40 16.52
CA VAL A 206 -17.50 10.86 16.40
C VAL A 206 -18.45 11.55 17.37
N LEU A 207 -19.71 11.10 17.45
CA LEU A 207 -20.68 11.63 18.42
C LEU A 207 -20.18 11.50 19.86
N ALA A 208 -19.62 10.34 20.22
CA ALA A 208 -19.05 10.13 21.55
C ALA A 208 -17.82 10.99 21.81
N ALA A 209 -16.93 11.16 20.83
CA ALA A 209 -15.76 12.05 20.92
C ALA A 209 -16.15 13.53 21.07
N CYS A 210 -17.30 13.93 20.52
CA CYS A 210 -17.88 15.26 20.74
C CYS A 210 -18.60 15.42 22.09
N GLY A 211 -18.59 14.41 22.97
CA GLY A 211 -19.31 14.43 24.24
C GLY A 211 -20.81 14.12 24.12
N LEU A 212 -21.31 13.78 22.93
CA LEU A 212 -22.72 13.47 22.64
C LEU A 212 -23.00 11.97 22.81
N GLN A 213 -22.68 11.42 23.98
CA GLN A 213 -22.75 9.98 24.24
C GLN A 213 -24.18 9.40 24.10
N ALA A 214 -25.21 10.13 24.54
CA ALA A 214 -26.59 9.70 24.40
C ALA A 214 -27.03 9.61 22.92
N GLU A 215 -26.62 10.59 22.10
CA GLU A 215 -26.85 10.55 20.65
C GLU A 215 -26.10 9.40 19.99
N ALA A 216 -24.86 9.12 20.40
CA ALA A 216 -24.06 8.01 19.88
C ALA A 216 -24.76 6.65 20.10
N LEU A 217 -25.28 6.40 21.31
CA LEU A 217 -26.01 5.16 21.62
C LEU A 217 -27.36 5.08 20.90
N THR A 218 -28.03 6.22 20.72
CA THR A 218 -29.28 6.31 19.94
C THR A 218 -29.03 5.96 18.47
N ALA A 219 -27.97 6.50 17.87
CA ALA A 219 -27.59 6.22 16.49
C ALA A 219 -27.26 4.74 16.28
N TYR A 220 -26.52 4.11 17.20
CA TYR A 220 -26.26 2.66 17.16
C TYR A 220 -27.57 1.85 17.20
N GLU A 221 -28.50 2.22 18.07
CA GLU A 221 -29.77 1.50 18.21
C GLU A 221 -30.69 1.67 16.99
N GLU A 222 -30.62 2.81 16.31
CA GLU A 222 -31.33 3.04 15.05
C GLU A 222 -30.83 2.13 13.93
N VAL A 223 -29.51 2.08 13.70
CA VAL A 223 -28.94 1.20 12.67
C VAL A 223 -29.15 -0.28 13.01
N ARG A 224 -29.02 -0.67 14.29
CA ARG A 224 -29.29 -2.05 14.73
C ARG A 224 -30.71 -2.49 14.39
N ARG A 225 -31.70 -1.63 14.66
CA ARG A 225 -33.11 -1.91 14.31
C ARG A 225 -33.31 -1.98 12.79
N ARG A 226 -32.66 -1.10 12.02
CA ARG A 226 -32.75 -1.09 10.57
C ARG A 226 -32.15 -2.36 9.93
N LEU A 227 -30.94 -2.77 10.34
CA LEU A 227 -30.30 -4.02 9.90
C LEU A 227 -31.16 -5.24 10.20
N ALA A 228 -31.76 -5.29 11.39
CA ALA A 228 -32.67 -6.38 11.76
C ALA A 228 -33.96 -6.39 10.94
N ALA A 229 -34.51 -5.22 10.61
CA ALA A 229 -35.76 -5.09 9.85
C ALA A 229 -35.58 -5.40 8.35
N GLU A 230 -34.54 -4.83 7.72
CA GLU A 230 -34.34 -4.90 6.27
C GLU A 230 -33.50 -6.12 5.84
N LEU A 231 -32.45 -6.46 6.61
CA LEU A 231 -31.50 -7.51 6.25
C LEU A 231 -31.61 -8.76 7.12
N ARG A 232 -32.38 -8.71 8.22
CA ARG A 232 -32.53 -9.81 9.19
C ARG A 232 -31.21 -10.26 9.83
N VAL A 233 -30.24 -9.34 9.94
CA VAL A 233 -28.91 -9.59 10.54
C VAL A 233 -28.69 -8.75 11.80
N ALA A 234 -27.79 -9.21 12.66
CA ALA A 234 -27.26 -8.43 13.77
C ALA A 234 -26.12 -7.51 13.31
N PRO A 235 -25.77 -6.45 14.06
CA PRO A 235 -24.61 -5.61 13.77
C PRO A 235 -23.32 -6.43 13.70
N GLY A 236 -22.50 -6.16 12.68
CA GLY A 236 -21.17 -6.70 12.50
C GLY A 236 -20.17 -6.22 13.55
N ALA A 237 -18.93 -6.70 13.41
CA ALA A 237 -17.86 -6.49 14.40
C ALA A 237 -17.49 -5.01 14.58
N GLU A 238 -17.31 -4.27 13.48
CA GLU A 238 -16.87 -2.86 13.51
C GLU A 238 -17.88 -1.96 14.26
N LEU A 239 -19.17 -2.11 13.96
CA LEU A 239 -20.23 -1.35 14.60
C LEU A 239 -20.44 -1.76 16.07
N SER A 240 -20.27 -3.05 16.39
CA SER A 240 -20.32 -3.54 17.77
C SER A 240 -19.13 -3.08 18.62
N GLU A 241 -17.94 -3.01 18.02
CA GLU A 241 -16.73 -2.47 18.66
C GLU A 241 -16.89 -0.98 18.94
N ALA A 242 -17.40 -0.20 17.99
CA ALA A 242 -17.68 1.23 18.20
C ALA A 242 -18.56 1.46 19.44
N ARG A 243 -19.66 0.70 19.60
CA ARG A 243 -20.49 0.75 20.81
C ARG A 243 -19.69 0.41 22.07
N THR A 244 -18.86 -0.62 22.02
CA THR A 244 -18.04 -1.05 23.16
C THR A 244 -17.08 0.06 23.61
N ARG A 245 -16.42 0.73 22.66
CA ARG A 245 -15.52 1.87 22.95
C ARG A 245 -16.27 3.05 23.56
N VAL A 246 -17.50 3.32 23.10
CA VAL A 246 -18.38 4.33 23.72
C VAL A 246 -18.76 3.96 25.15
N LEU A 247 -19.14 2.71 25.42
CA LEU A 247 -19.50 2.25 26.76
C LEU A 247 -18.32 2.30 27.74
N ARG A 248 -17.09 2.03 27.25
CA ARG A 248 -15.84 2.11 28.03
C ARG A 248 -15.29 3.52 28.18
N GLN A 249 -15.92 4.52 27.56
CA GLN A 249 -15.49 5.93 27.57
C GLN A 249 -14.09 6.19 26.99
N GLU A 250 -13.60 5.33 26.10
CA GLU A 250 -12.25 5.40 25.51
C GLU A 250 -12.06 6.53 24.49
N LEU A 251 -13.15 7.20 24.10
CA LEU A 251 -13.19 8.20 23.03
C LEU A 251 -13.35 9.64 23.55
N ARG A 252 -13.43 9.83 24.87
CA ARG A 252 -13.52 11.18 25.44
C ARG A 252 -12.18 11.89 25.31
N THR A 253 -12.13 12.90 24.46
CA THR A 253 -11.09 13.92 24.57
C THR A 253 -11.38 14.74 25.83
N SER A 254 -10.49 14.67 26.83
CA SER A 254 -10.52 15.58 27.97
C SER A 254 -10.53 17.02 27.43
N ALA A 255 -11.63 17.73 27.67
CA ALA A 255 -11.71 19.17 27.42
C ALA A 255 -10.54 19.89 28.12
N PRO A 256 -10.03 21.00 27.56
CA PRO A 256 -8.86 21.68 28.10
C PRO A 256 -9.14 22.22 29.51
N PRO A 257 -8.17 22.24 30.44
CA PRO A 257 -8.38 22.87 31.73
C PRO A 257 -8.63 24.37 31.52
N ALA A 258 -9.73 24.85 32.07
CA ALA A 258 -10.11 26.25 32.12
C ALA A 258 -9.09 27.07 32.94
N HIS A 259 -8.85 28.29 32.45
CA HIS A 259 -8.34 29.47 33.16
C HIS A 259 -7.14 29.31 34.13
N ARG A 260 -5.96 29.75 33.65
CA ARG A 260 -5.05 30.58 34.46
C ARG A 260 -4.52 31.75 33.62
N PRO A 261 -4.32 32.94 34.22
CA PRO A 261 -4.32 34.20 33.50
C PRO A 261 -3.04 34.43 32.70
N VAL A 262 -3.22 35.11 31.59
CA VAL A 262 -2.18 35.62 30.69
C VAL A 262 -1.19 36.47 31.47
N ARG A 263 0.09 36.07 31.47
CA ARG A 263 1.20 37.02 31.61
C ARG A 263 1.88 37.11 30.25
N THR A 264 1.77 38.30 29.68
CA THR A 264 2.50 38.81 28.53
C THR A 264 4.00 38.57 28.67
N ALA A 265 4.60 37.83 27.74
CA ALA A 265 6.01 37.91 27.41
C ALA A 265 6.15 37.68 25.90
N LEU A 266 6.90 38.59 25.28
CA LEU A 266 7.22 38.64 23.85
C LEU A 266 8.27 37.56 23.51
N SER A 267 8.20 37.09 22.26
CA SER A 267 9.26 36.41 21.48
C SER A 267 9.74 35.03 21.93
N GLU A 268 9.37 33.99 21.15
CA GLU A 268 10.29 33.03 20.48
C GLU A 268 9.47 32.07 19.56
N PRO A 269 10.03 31.60 18.43
CA PRO A 269 9.33 30.71 17.51
C PRO A 269 9.24 29.29 18.09
N VAL A 270 8.02 28.75 18.22
CA VAL A 270 7.84 27.34 18.59
C VAL A 270 8.21 26.47 17.40
N GLU A 271 9.44 25.94 17.41
CA GLU A 271 9.84 24.81 16.56
C GLU A 271 9.01 23.58 16.96
N LEU A 272 7.94 23.32 16.20
CA LEU A 272 7.30 22.01 16.20
C LEU A 272 8.27 21.02 15.54
N LEU A 273 9.15 20.41 16.33
CA LEU A 273 10.00 19.31 15.87
C LEU A 273 9.09 18.23 15.26
N ALA A 274 9.18 18.04 13.94
CA ALA A 274 8.40 17.03 13.24
C ALA A 274 8.76 15.64 13.80
N ARG A 275 7.77 14.93 14.35
CA ARG A 275 7.90 13.55 14.83
C ARG A 275 7.35 12.61 13.77
N PRO A 276 8.19 12.09 12.84
CA PRO A 276 7.72 11.22 11.77
C PRO A 276 7.15 9.92 12.33
N ALA A 277 6.08 9.40 11.72
CA ALA A 277 5.50 8.09 12.02
C ALA A 277 5.20 7.38 10.69
N GLN A 278 6.25 6.89 10.04
CA GLN A 278 6.21 6.42 8.65
C GLN A 278 6.19 4.91 8.49
N LEU A 279 6.07 4.15 9.58
CA LEU A 279 6.03 2.69 9.51
C LEU A 279 4.83 2.23 8.66
N PRO A 280 5.03 1.30 7.70
CA PRO A 280 3.92 0.70 6.97
C PRO A 280 2.92 0.03 7.91
N PRO A 281 1.66 -0.18 7.47
CA PRO A 281 0.71 -0.95 8.25
C PRO A 281 1.28 -2.32 8.63
N GLY A 282 1.16 -2.69 9.90
CA GLY A 282 1.50 -4.03 10.35
C GLY A 282 0.62 -5.09 9.68
N LEU A 283 1.09 -6.32 9.62
CA LEU A 283 0.23 -7.43 9.19
C LEU A 283 -0.91 -7.60 10.21
N THR A 284 -2.15 -7.72 9.70
CA THR A 284 -3.34 -8.04 10.52
C THR A 284 -3.17 -9.34 11.29
N VAL A 285 -2.33 -10.24 10.77
CA VAL A 285 -1.98 -11.52 11.34
C VAL A 285 -0.46 -11.70 11.25
N PHE A 286 0.20 -11.69 12.40
CA PHE A 286 1.61 -12.05 12.57
C PHE A 286 1.72 -13.18 13.60
N VAL A 287 2.47 -14.23 13.28
CA VAL A 287 2.58 -15.44 14.13
C VAL A 287 4.01 -15.94 14.16
N GLY A 288 4.43 -16.39 15.34
CA GLY A 288 5.75 -16.94 15.58
C GLY A 288 6.83 -15.86 15.70
N ARG A 289 8.09 -16.25 15.48
CA ARG A 289 9.27 -15.37 15.52
C ARG A 289 9.58 -14.74 16.88
N SER A 290 9.02 -15.27 17.97
CA SER A 290 9.26 -14.70 19.32
C SER A 290 10.74 -14.68 19.69
N LYS A 291 11.52 -15.66 19.24
CA LYS A 291 12.97 -15.70 19.45
C LYS A 291 13.65 -14.54 18.73
N GLU A 292 13.41 -14.39 17.44
CA GLU A 292 14.05 -13.36 16.59
C GLU A 292 13.59 -11.95 16.99
N LEU A 293 12.32 -11.75 17.34
CA LEU A 293 11.81 -10.48 17.88
C LEU A 293 12.41 -10.14 19.25
N GLY A 294 12.62 -11.15 20.10
CA GLY A 294 13.33 -11.02 21.36
C GLY A 294 14.79 -10.61 21.15
N GLU A 295 15.47 -11.23 20.17
CA GLU A 295 16.83 -10.88 19.78
C GLU A 295 16.91 -9.46 19.22
N LEU A 296 15.99 -9.03 18.34
CA LEU A 296 15.91 -7.63 17.89
C LEU A 296 15.79 -6.67 19.08
N THR A 297 14.90 -6.99 20.02
CA THR A 297 14.67 -6.16 21.21
C THR A 297 15.90 -6.08 22.10
N ALA A 298 16.62 -7.19 22.27
CA ALA A 298 17.87 -7.27 23.04
C ALA A 298 19.00 -6.49 22.35
N LEU A 299 19.17 -6.64 21.03
CA LEU A 299 20.16 -5.90 20.25
C LEU A 299 19.90 -4.39 20.29
N ALA A 300 18.63 -3.98 20.17
CA ALA A 300 18.23 -2.58 20.32
C ALA A 300 18.47 -2.04 21.73
N GLY A 301 18.22 -2.85 22.77
CA GLY A 301 18.56 -2.51 24.16
C GLY A 301 20.05 -2.31 24.37
N ALA A 302 20.86 -3.24 23.86
CA ALA A 302 22.31 -3.16 23.97
C ALA A 302 22.91 -1.98 23.19
N ALA A 303 22.33 -1.62 22.04
CA ALA A 303 22.70 -0.41 21.31
C ALA A 303 22.40 0.85 22.15
N ALA A 304 21.19 0.96 22.71
CA ALA A 304 20.80 2.09 23.54
C ALA A 304 21.70 2.27 24.78
N SER A 305 22.09 1.18 25.44
CA SER A 305 22.99 1.23 26.62
C SER A 305 24.43 1.61 26.30
N SER A 306 24.87 1.43 25.04
CA SER A 306 26.24 1.74 24.63
C SER A 306 26.50 3.22 24.36
N GLY A 307 25.44 4.04 24.28
CA GLY A 307 25.55 5.46 23.94
C GLY A 307 25.98 5.74 22.49
N ALA A 308 26.16 4.71 21.66
CA ALA A 308 26.48 4.82 20.25
C ALA A 308 25.24 4.53 19.38
N PRO A 309 25.15 5.09 18.16
CA PRO A 309 24.14 4.70 17.18
C PRO A 309 24.22 3.20 16.90
N GLY A 310 23.07 2.51 16.98
CA GLY A 310 23.00 1.08 16.66
C GLY A 310 22.56 0.85 15.22
N THR A 311 23.22 -0.07 14.53
CA THR A 311 22.72 -0.63 13.27
C THR A 311 22.49 -2.12 13.45
N ILE A 312 21.27 -2.59 13.16
CA ILE A 312 20.92 -4.00 13.12
C ILE A 312 20.66 -4.38 11.67
N LEU A 313 21.35 -5.41 11.20
CA LEU A 313 21.16 -5.96 9.86
C LEU A 313 20.32 -7.24 9.95
N VAL A 314 19.13 -7.22 9.35
CA VAL A 314 18.23 -8.36 9.26
C VAL A 314 18.36 -8.99 7.87
N SER A 315 19.06 -10.12 7.79
CA SER A 315 19.30 -10.85 6.53
C SER A 315 18.55 -12.18 6.48
N GLY A 316 18.34 -12.71 5.28
CA GLY A 316 17.65 -13.99 5.09
C GLY A 316 17.12 -14.18 3.67
N MET A 317 16.67 -15.39 3.38
CA MET A 317 16.17 -15.79 2.05
C MET A 317 15.00 -14.89 1.57
N ALA A 318 14.85 -14.76 0.25
CA ALA A 318 13.68 -14.13 -0.34
C ALA A 318 12.39 -14.81 0.15
N GLY A 319 11.38 -14.02 0.55
CA GLY A 319 10.09 -14.53 1.06
C GLY A 319 10.10 -15.06 2.50
N VAL A 320 11.22 -14.99 3.24
CA VAL A 320 11.30 -15.47 4.65
C VAL A 320 10.57 -14.59 5.66
N GLY A 321 10.14 -13.39 5.24
CA GLY A 321 9.38 -12.44 6.07
C GLY A 321 10.21 -11.38 6.80
N LYS A 322 11.35 -10.95 6.23
CA LYS A 322 12.22 -9.89 6.81
C LYS A 322 11.46 -8.59 7.07
N THR A 323 10.90 -7.99 6.01
CA THR A 323 10.10 -6.76 6.07
C THR A 323 8.97 -6.89 7.07
N ALA A 324 8.19 -7.99 7.00
CA ALA A 324 7.08 -8.23 7.92
C ALA A 324 7.52 -8.30 9.38
N SER A 325 8.66 -8.96 9.68
CA SER A 325 9.17 -9.10 11.05
C SER A 325 9.70 -7.78 11.59
N VAL A 326 10.43 -7.02 10.76
CA VAL A 326 10.98 -5.71 11.16
C VAL A 326 9.88 -4.68 11.34
N VAL A 327 8.89 -4.61 10.45
CA VAL A 327 7.75 -3.70 10.60
C VAL A 327 6.94 -4.06 11.85
N HIS A 328 6.68 -5.34 12.10
CA HIS A 328 5.97 -5.77 13.31
C HIS A 328 6.73 -5.37 14.58
N TRP A 329 8.04 -5.68 14.65
CA TRP A 329 8.90 -5.27 15.75
C TRP A 329 8.97 -3.75 15.92
N ALA A 330 9.05 -3.00 14.82
CA ALA A 330 9.14 -1.54 14.83
C ALA A 330 7.90 -0.90 15.44
N HIS A 331 6.70 -1.45 15.20
CA HIS A 331 5.47 -1.01 15.87
C HIS A 331 5.52 -1.28 17.38
N GLU A 332 5.99 -2.45 17.81
CA GLU A 332 6.14 -2.78 19.24
C GLU A 332 7.19 -1.87 19.92
N ALA A 333 8.29 -1.59 19.24
CA ALA A 333 9.40 -0.79 19.74
C ALA A 333 9.18 0.73 19.59
N ALA A 334 8.13 1.19 18.90
CA ALA A 334 7.92 2.61 18.56
C ALA A 334 7.95 3.53 19.79
N HIS A 335 7.41 3.07 20.93
CA HIS A 335 7.40 3.83 22.19
C HIS A 335 8.81 4.15 22.73
N ARG A 336 9.85 3.40 22.31
CA ARG A 336 11.26 3.62 22.70
C ARG A 336 11.92 4.74 21.90
N PHE A 337 11.30 5.17 20.79
CA PHE A 337 11.78 6.19 19.87
C PHE A 337 10.77 7.33 19.77
N PRO A 338 10.63 8.14 20.84
CA PRO A 338 9.57 9.15 20.95
C PRO A 338 9.70 10.31 19.96
N ASP A 339 10.87 10.47 19.34
CA ASP A 339 11.14 11.53 18.38
C ASP A 339 10.80 11.11 16.94
N GLY A 340 10.45 9.84 16.72
CA GLY A 340 9.80 9.37 15.51
C GLY A 340 10.33 8.04 14.96
N GLN A 341 9.66 7.55 13.92
CA GLN A 341 10.04 6.39 13.13
C GLN A 341 9.99 6.72 11.64
N LEU A 342 11.08 6.45 10.95
CA LEU A 342 11.29 6.62 9.51
C LEU A 342 11.32 5.26 8.83
N TYR A 343 10.74 5.17 7.64
CA TYR A 343 10.74 3.96 6.83
C TYR A 343 11.10 4.31 5.39
N VAL A 344 12.05 3.58 4.81
CA VAL A 344 12.47 3.74 3.42
C VAL A 344 12.49 2.38 2.75
N GLU A 345 11.78 2.25 1.63
CA GLU A 345 11.85 1.08 0.75
C GLU A 345 12.94 1.32 -0.31
N LEU A 346 14.05 0.59 -0.23
CA LEU A 346 15.24 0.77 -1.08
C LEU A 346 15.18 -0.04 -2.39
N ARG A 347 14.32 -1.07 -2.46
CA ARG A 347 14.07 -1.89 -3.67
C ARG A 347 15.34 -2.46 -4.31
N GLY A 348 16.33 -2.81 -3.49
CA GLY A 348 17.66 -3.19 -3.94
C GLY A 348 17.72 -4.48 -4.78
N CYS A 349 16.63 -5.26 -4.82
CA CYS A 349 16.55 -6.50 -5.58
C CYS A 349 15.71 -6.40 -6.87
N ASP A 350 15.32 -5.22 -7.35
CA ASP A 350 14.60 -5.07 -8.63
C ASP A 350 15.47 -4.41 -9.73
N PRO A 351 16.16 -5.20 -10.58
CA PRO A 351 16.98 -4.67 -11.68
C PRO A 351 16.15 -4.03 -12.80
N ALA A 352 14.84 -4.26 -12.87
CA ALA A 352 13.96 -3.69 -13.88
C ALA A 352 13.41 -2.31 -13.45
N ALA A 353 13.59 -1.93 -12.18
CA ALA A 353 13.21 -0.63 -11.68
C ALA A 353 14.25 0.43 -12.12
N ARG A 354 13.93 1.19 -13.16
CA ARG A 354 14.43 2.58 -13.36
C ARG A 354 14.00 3.53 -12.20
N ALA A 355 13.69 3.00 -11.03
CA ALA A 355 12.92 3.62 -9.95
C ALA A 355 13.30 3.08 -8.54
N ALA A 356 14.44 2.40 -8.38
CA ALA A 356 15.05 2.31 -7.06
C ALA A 356 15.50 3.74 -6.69
N PRO A 357 15.07 4.30 -5.55
CA PRO A 357 15.49 5.65 -5.19
C PRO A 357 17.00 5.66 -5.04
N GLU A 358 17.67 6.53 -5.79
CA GLU A 358 19.09 6.80 -5.56
C GLU A 358 19.28 7.14 -4.06
N PRO A 359 20.40 6.76 -3.42
CA PRO A 359 20.64 7.05 -2.00
C PRO A 359 20.39 8.53 -1.63
N VAL A 360 20.65 9.43 -2.57
CA VAL A 360 20.34 10.86 -2.47
C VAL A 360 18.85 11.15 -2.33
N GLU A 361 17.98 10.49 -3.10
CA GLU A 361 16.52 10.67 -3.02
C GLU A 361 15.95 10.11 -1.71
N ALA A 362 16.43 8.94 -1.28
CA ALA A 362 16.10 8.37 0.02
C ALA A 362 16.47 9.31 1.16
N LEU A 363 17.68 9.87 1.12
CA LEU A 363 18.18 10.81 2.11
C LEU A 363 17.39 12.12 2.13
N ARG A 364 17.04 12.68 0.96
CA ARG A 364 16.15 13.85 0.87
C ARG A 364 14.78 13.56 1.50
N GLY A 365 14.24 12.37 1.31
CA GLY A 365 13.01 11.91 1.96
C GLY A 365 13.11 11.89 3.49
N LEU A 366 14.20 11.32 4.03
CA LEU A 366 14.47 11.28 5.47
C LEU A 366 14.60 12.69 6.07
N VAL A 367 15.39 13.56 5.42
CA VAL A 367 15.62 14.94 5.85
C VAL A 367 14.31 15.76 5.83
N ALA A 368 13.51 15.62 4.78
CA ALA A 368 12.20 16.27 4.68
C ALA A 368 11.21 15.76 5.76
N ALA A 369 11.28 14.48 6.10
CA ALA A 369 10.45 13.87 7.14
C ALA A 369 10.80 14.36 8.55
N LEU A 370 12.07 14.68 8.80
CA LEU A 370 12.57 15.24 10.07
C LEU A 370 12.27 16.73 10.24
N GLY A 371 11.65 17.37 9.24
CA GLY A 371 11.13 18.75 9.32
C GLY A 371 11.89 19.77 8.50
N ALA A 372 12.90 19.38 7.72
CA ALA A 372 13.64 20.32 6.87
C ALA A 372 12.76 20.87 5.73
N PRO A 373 12.71 22.20 5.52
CA PRO A 373 11.92 22.80 4.45
C PRO A 373 12.50 22.44 3.06
N PRO A 374 11.65 22.02 2.09
CA PRO A 374 12.11 21.53 0.78
C PRO A 374 12.93 22.54 -0.04
N ARG A 375 12.74 23.84 0.22
CA ARG A 375 13.37 24.96 -0.51
C ARG A 375 14.83 25.25 -0.11
N HIS A 376 15.40 24.47 0.81
CA HIS A 376 16.79 24.64 1.29
C HIS A 376 17.59 23.33 1.34
N LEU A 377 17.16 22.27 0.64
CA LEU A 377 17.89 21.00 0.66
C LEU A 377 19.13 21.09 -0.24
N PRO A 378 20.34 20.77 0.26
CA PRO A 378 21.54 20.72 -0.56
C PRO A 378 21.41 19.75 -1.73
N ASP A 379 22.11 20.03 -2.83
CA ASP A 379 22.18 19.12 -3.99
C ASP A 379 23.25 18.05 -3.87
N ASP A 380 24.25 18.31 -3.03
CA ASP A 380 25.35 17.40 -2.75
C ASP A 380 24.99 16.36 -1.68
N MET A 381 25.42 15.11 -1.90
CA MET A 381 25.12 13.98 -1.03
C MET A 381 25.80 14.09 0.34
N ALA A 382 27.04 14.60 0.39
CA ALA A 382 27.75 14.77 1.66
C ALA A 382 27.07 15.86 2.49
N ALA A 383 26.72 17.00 1.89
CA ALA A 383 25.98 18.06 2.56
C ALA A 383 24.58 17.61 3.05
N LEU A 384 23.86 16.78 2.28
CA LEU A 384 22.61 16.18 2.72
C LEU A 384 22.80 15.20 3.89
N THR A 385 23.91 14.45 3.89
CA THR A 385 24.24 13.51 4.95
C THR A 385 24.55 14.26 6.24
N ASP A 386 25.30 15.36 6.15
CA ASP A 386 25.61 16.20 7.30
C ASP A 386 24.36 16.85 7.88
N LEU A 387 23.46 17.38 7.03
CA LEU A 387 22.16 17.91 7.46
C LEU A 387 21.28 16.82 8.11
N TYR A 388 21.25 15.62 7.55
CA TYR A 388 20.53 14.49 8.14
C TYR A 388 21.04 14.15 9.54
N ARG A 389 22.37 14.10 9.72
CA ARG A 389 22.99 13.85 11.02
C ARG A 389 22.72 14.97 12.00
N GLU A 390 22.80 16.23 11.55
CA GLU A 390 22.46 17.41 12.36
C GLU A 390 21.03 17.31 12.90
N LEU A 391 20.06 16.99 12.04
CA LEU A 391 18.65 16.85 12.41
C LEU A 391 18.36 15.71 13.38
N LEU A 392 19.24 14.71 13.46
CA LEU A 392 19.13 13.58 14.40
C LEU A 392 19.84 13.85 15.73
N THR A 393 20.61 14.92 15.85
CA THR A 393 21.30 15.31 17.09
C THR A 393 20.29 15.44 18.22
N ASP A 394 20.60 14.84 19.38
CA ASP A 394 19.76 14.79 20.58
C ASP A 394 18.35 14.19 20.39
N ARG A 395 18.10 13.48 19.28
CA ARG A 395 16.83 12.78 19.01
C ARG A 395 16.97 11.27 19.12
N ARG A 396 15.88 10.62 19.50
CA ARG A 396 15.71 9.16 19.51
C ARG A 396 14.75 8.74 18.41
N VAL A 397 15.31 8.45 17.24
CA VAL A 397 14.56 8.06 16.04
C VAL A 397 14.90 6.63 15.63
N LEU A 398 13.88 5.88 15.23
CA LEU A 398 14.03 4.58 14.58
C LEU A 398 14.05 4.77 13.05
N VAL A 399 15.05 4.21 12.38
CA VAL A 399 15.17 4.26 10.91
C VAL A 399 15.10 2.84 10.37
N VAL A 400 14.07 2.53 9.59
CA VAL A 400 13.93 1.23 8.92
C VAL A 400 14.29 1.38 7.45
N LEU A 401 15.32 0.66 7.01
CA LEU A 401 15.81 0.64 5.63
C LEU A 401 15.51 -0.74 5.02
N ASP A 402 14.47 -0.85 4.21
CA ASP A 402 13.95 -2.12 3.72
C ASP A 402 14.46 -2.49 2.32
N ASP A 403 14.87 -3.74 2.14
CA ASP A 403 15.38 -4.34 0.90
C ASP A 403 16.65 -3.65 0.36
N ALA A 404 17.65 -3.45 1.22
CA ALA A 404 18.95 -2.89 0.84
C ALA A 404 19.72 -3.79 -0.15
N ALA A 405 20.30 -3.18 -1.20
CA ALA A 405 21.10 -3.86 -2.22
C ALA A 405 22.51 -4.22 -1.73
N ASP A 406 23.23 -3.22 -1.23
CA ASP A 406 24.64 -3.34 -0.82
C ASP A 406 24.96 -2.41 0.36
N THR A 407 26.21 -2.43 0.82
CA THR A 407 26.66 -1.61 1.96
C THR A 407 26.72 -0.11 1.62
N GLU A 408 27.08 0.25 0.39
CA GLU A 408 27.24 1.64 -0.04
C GLU A 408 25.88 2.34 -0.18
N HIS A 409 24.85 1.60 -0.58
CA HIS A 409 23.46 2.06 -0.63
C HIS A 409 22.95 2.49 0.76
N VAL A 410 23.37 1.80 1.81
CA VAL A 410 22.85 2.00 3.17
C VAL A 410 23.65 3.02 3.97
N ARG A 411 24.98 3.03 3.79
CA ARG A 411 25.91 3.79 4.63
C ARG A 411 25.57 5.29 4.79
N PRO A 412 25.16 6.04 3.75
CA PRO A 412 24.76 7.45 3.88
C PRO A 412 23.47 7.66 4.71
N LEU A 413 22.62 6.64 4.80
CA LEU A 413 21.30 6.71 5.45
C LEU A 413 21.36 6.34 6.95
N LEU A 414 22.50 5.86 7.43
CA LEU A 414 22.67 5.41 8.81
C LEU A 414 22.73 6.60 9.77
N PRO A 415 21.95 6.58 10.86
CA PRO A 415 22.02 7.60 11.89
C PRO A 415 23.36 7.50 12.63
N THR A 416 23.96 8.65 12.95
CA THR A 416 25.19 8.70 13.76
C THR A 416 24.95 9.20 15.18
N ALA A 417 23.73 9.67 15.48
CA ALA A 417 23.38 10.23 16.77
C ALA A 417 23.15 9.13 17.84
N PRO A 418 23.66 9.32 19.06
CA PRO A 418 23.30 8.50 20.22
C PRO A 418 21.78 8.43 20.41
N GLY A 419 21.26 7.23 20.68
CA GLY A 419 19.82 7.03 20.91
C GLY A 419 18.99 6.83 19.64
N CYS A 420 19.57 6.98 18.45
CA CYS A 420 18.98 6.53 17.20
C CYS A 420 19.35 5.06 16.89
N LEU A 421 18.45 4.36 16.18
CA LEU A 421 18.66 2.98 15.75
C LEU A 421 18.29 2.84 14.28
N ALA A 422 19.18 2.25 13.48
CA ALA A 422 18.86 1.77 12.14
C ALA A 422 18.60 0.25 12.15
N VAL A 423 17.50 -0.17 11.52
CA VAL A 423 17.23 -1.58 11.19
C VAL A 423 17.18 -1.71 9.68
N VAL A 424 18.13 -2.47 9.15
CA VAL A 424 18.33 -2.66 7.71
C VAL A 424 17.86 -4.06 7.36
N THR A 425 16.94 -4.22 6.40
CA THR A 425 16.66 -5.54 5.84
C THR A 425 17.42 -5.70 4.53
N SER A 426 18.01 -6.88 4.31
CA SER A 426 18.65 -7.19 3.03
C SER A 426 18.52 -8.68 2.71
N ARG A 427 18.65 -9.00 1.43
CA ARG A 427 18.80 -10.39 0.97
C ARG A 427 20.27 -10.81 0.89
N ASP A 428 21.19 -9.88 1.10
CA ASP A 428 22.62 -10.11 1.26
C ASP A 428 22.99 -9.99 2.75
N ARG A 429 24.07 -10.63 3.17
CA ARG A 429 24.64 -10.51 4.52
C ARG A 429 25.37 -9.19 4.76
N LEU A 430 25.58 -8.37 3.72
CA LEU A 430 26.24 -7.07 3.76
C LEU A 430 27.45 -7.07 4.70
N THR A 431 28.40 -7.97 4.44
CA THR A 431 29.55 -8.20 5.32
C THR A 431 30.36 -6.93 5.60
N GLY A 432 30.41 -5.99 4.65
CA GLY A 432 31.00 -4.66 4.83
C GLY A 432 30.28 -3.81 5.88
N LEU A 433 28.96 -3.91 5.98
CA LEU A 433 28.16 -3.23 6.99
C LEU A 433 28.38 -3.85 8.39
N ILE A 434 28.50 -5.18 8.46
CA ILE A 434 28.88 -5.90 9.70
C ILE A 434 30.29 -5.48 10.15
N ALA A 435 31.26 -5.45 9.23
CA ALA A 435 32.62 -4.99 9.52
C ALA A 435 32.66 -3.54 9.99
N SER A 436 31.68 -2.73 9.58
CA SER A 436 31.50 -1.33 10.03
C SER A 436 30.76 -1.21 11.37
N GLY A 437 30.45 -2.33 12.05
CA GLY A 437 29.87 -2.36 13.39
C GLY A 437 28.37 -2.70 13.45
N ALA A 438 27.72 -3.05 12.34
CA ALA A 438 26.34 -3.50 12.38
C ALA A 438 26.21 -4.89 13.02
N ARG A 439 25.14 -5.09 13.78
CA ARG A 439 24.83 -6.34 14.48
C ARG A 439 23.97 -7.21 13.56
N PRO A 440 24.46 -8.36 13.07
CA PRO A 440 23.68 -9.20 12.19
C PRO A 440 22.64 -10.01 12.97
N LEU A 441 21.43 -10.07 12.42
CA LEU A 441 20.37 -10.99 12.80
C LEU A 441 19.93 -11.74 11.54
N ARG A 442 20.17 -13.04 11.53
CA ARG A 442 19.73 -13.90 10.42
C ARG A 442 18.33 -14.42 10.71
N LEU A 443 17.40 -14.17 9.79
CA LEU A 443 16.09 -14.82 9.79
C LEU A 443 16.14 -16.12 9.02
N ASP A 444 16.00 -17.22 9.75
CA ASP A 444 15.86 -18.55 9.19
C ASP A 444 14.41 -18.89 8.86
N LEU A 445 14.14 -20.09 8.34
CA LEU A 445 12.78 -20.57 8.17
C LEU A 445 12.09 -20.71 9.54
N PRO A 446 10.78 -20.44 9.62
CA PRO A 446 10.03 -20.62 10.87
C PRO A 446 10.04 -22.09 11.29
N SER A 447 9.85 -22.32 12.60
CA SER A 447 9.68 -23.67 13.13
C SER A 447 8.44 -24.34 12.51
N ALA A 448 8.37 -25.68 12.56
CA ALA A 448 7.17 -26.39 12.09
C ALA A 448 5.91 -25.97 12.86
N ALA A 449 6.05 -25.68 14.15
CA ALA A 449 4.96 -25.19 14.99
C ALA A 449 4.47 -23.80 14.54
N ASP A 450 5.40 -22.87 14.27
CA ASP A 450 5.07 -21.54 13.79
C ASP A 450 4.46 -21.57 12.39
N ALA A 451 4.98 -22.41 11.49
CA ALA A 451 4.43 -22.59 10.15
C ALA A 451 2.99 -23.12 10.20
N ARG A 452 2.72 -24.10 11.09
CA ARG A 452 1.37 -24.63 11.32
C ARG A 452 0.43 -23.56 11.88
N ALA A 453 0.88 -22.81 12.88
CA ALA A 453 0.09 -21.73 13.47
C ALA A 453 -0.20 -20.63 12.44
N ALA A 454 0.78 -20.26 11.62
CA ALA A 454 0.64 -19.26 10.57
C ALA A 454 -0.32 -19.69 9.45
N LEU A 455 -0.37 -20.98 9.09
CA LEU A 455 -1.31 -21.53 8.13
C LEU A 455 -2.73 -21.61 8.73
N ALA A 456 -2.85 -22.14 9.95
CA ALA A 456 -4.11 -22.31 10.66
C ALA A 456 -4.82 -20.97 10.90
N LEU A 457 -4.08 -19.90 11.21
CA LEU A 457 -4.67 -18.59 11.43
C LEU A 457 -5.22 -17.95 10.15
N ARG A 458 -4.65 -18.26 8.99
CA ARG A 458 -5.14 -17.75 7.69
C ARG A 458 -6.31 -18.56 7.14
N VAL A 459 -6.25 -19.89 7.27
CA VAL A 459 -7.24 -20.83 6.69
C VAL A 459 -8.38 -21.16 7.66
N GLY A 460 -8.17 -20.92 8.96
CA GLY A 460 -9.09 -21.22 10.05
C GLY A 460 -8.69 -22.48 10.83
N HIS A 461 -8.55 -22.35 12.15
CA HIS A 461 -8.08 -23.41 13.05
C HIS A 461 -8.88 -24.72 12.94
N ARG A 462 -10.20 -24.64 12.76
CA ARG A 462 -11.06 -25.83 12.63
C ARG A 462 -10.75 -26.64 11.37
N ARG A 463 -10.53 -25.95 10.25
CA ARG A 463 -10.25 -26.58 8.95
C ARG A 463 -8.88 -27.26 8.94
N SER A 464 -7.85 -26.56 9.44
CA SER A 464 -6.52 -27.15 9.58
C SER A 464 -6.49 -28.34 10.56
N ALA A 465 -7.25 -28.26 11.66
CA ALA A 465 -7.29 -29.34 12.65
C ALA A 465 -8.09 -30.57 12.16
N ALA A 466 -9.08 -30.38 11.28
CA ALA A 466 -9.83 -31.48 10.68
C ALA A 466 -9.02 -32.30 9.68
N GLU A 467 -8.04 -31.68 9.01
CA GLU A 467 -7.17 -32.33 8.02
C GLU A 467 -5.67 -32.17 8.36
N PRO A 468 -5.18 -32.79 9.45
CA PRO A 468 -3.82 -32.58 9.93
C PRO A 468 -2.76 -33.09 8.95
N ALA A 469 -2.98 -34.25 8.30
CA ALA A 469 -2.05 -34.80 7.33
C ALA A 469 -1.89 -33.91 6.09
N ALA A 470 -2.99 -33.37 5.56
CA ALA A 470 -2.95 -32.43 4.44
C ALA A 470 -2.30 -31.10 4.83
N THR A 471 -2.53 -30.64 6.07
CA THR A 471 -1.90 -29.44 6.61
C THR A 471 -0.38 -29.58 6.68
N GLU A 472 0.13 -30.70 7.20
CA GLU A 472 1.57 -30.98 7.22
C GLU A 472 2.16 -31.07 5.81
N GLU A 473 1.47 -31.78 4.90
CA GLU A 473 1.95 -31.88 3.53
C GLU A 473 2.04 -30.52 2.83
N ILE A 474 1.05 -29.65 3.02
CA ILE A 474 1.10 -28.27 2.50
C ILE A 474 2.31 -27.52 3.06
N ILE A 475 2.57 -27.62 4.37
CA ILE A 475 3.70 -26.95 5.04
C ILE A 475 5.04 -27.44 4.48
N ASP A 476 5.19 -28.75 4.32
CA ASP A 476 6.40 -29.38 3.80
C ASP A 476 6.64 -29.00 2.33
N ARG A 477 5.60 -28.99 1.50
CA ARG A 477 5.68 -28.55 0.09
C ARG A 477 5.99 -27.07 -0.05
N CYS A 478 5.52 -26.23 0.87
CA CYS A 478 5.91 -24.82 0.95
C CYS A 478 7.35 -24.64 1.47
N GLY A 479 8.02 -25.70 1.93
CA GLY A 479 9.34 -25.61 2.57
C GLY A 479 9.33 -24.72 3.81
N LYS A 480 8.19 -24.58 4.49
CA LYS A 480 7.95 -23.64 5.61
C LYS A 480 8.19 -22.16 5.25
N LEU A 481 8.30 -21.80 3.97
CA LEU A 481 8.52 -20.42 3.55
C LEU A 481 7.26 -19.58 3.78
N PRO A 482 7.31 -18.49 4.58
CA PRO A 482 6.13 -17.68 4.88
C PRO A 482 5.41 -17.11 3.64
N LEU A 483 6.16 -16.69 2.62
CA LEU A 483 5.57 -16.24 1.35
C LEU A 483 4.76 -17.36 0.66
N ALA A 484 5.32 -18.56 0.55
CA ALA A 484 4.63 -19.70 -0.07
C ALA A 484 3.38 -20.10 0.72
N LEU A 485 3.50 -20.17 2.05
CA LEU A 485 2.37 -20.44 2.95
C LEU A 485 1.26 -19.40 2.80
N ALA A 486 1.59 -18.12 2.67
CA ALA A 486 0.62 -17.06 2.47
C ALA A 486 -0.13 -17.19 1.13
N ILE A 487 0.58 -17.53 0.05
CA ILE A 487 0.00 -17.74 -1.28
C ILE A 487 -0.95 -18.95 -1.27
N VAL A 488 -0.51 -20.08 -0.72
CA VAL A 488 -1.37 -21.29 -0.62
C VAL A 488 -2.56 -21.05 0.30
N ALA A 489 -2.37 -20.35 1.42
CA ALA A 489 -3.47 -20.00 2.31
C ALA A 489 -4.50 -19.09 1.63
N ALA A 490 -4.07 -18.11 0.83
CA ALA A 490 -4.97 -17.24 0.08
C ALA A 490 -5.82 -18.05 -0.92
N ARG A 491 -5.23 -19.06 -1.59
CA ARG A 491 -5.95 -20.00 -2.46
C ARG A 491 -6.98 -20.83 -1.68
N ALA A 492 -6.60 -21.33 -0.50
CA ALA A 492 -7.50 -22.08 0.38
C ALA A 492 -8.69 -21.23 0.88
N VAL A 493 -8.46 -19.96 1.23
CA VAL A 493 -9.51 -19.02 1.66
C VAL A 493 -10.46 -18.69 0.51
N SER A 494 -9.94 -18.60 -0.71
CA SER A 494 -10.74 -18.33 -1.91
C SER A 494 -11.60 -19.52 -2.35
N ARG A 495 -11.33 -20.72 -1.81
CA ARG A 495 -12.05 -21.97 -2.08
C ARG A 495 -12.45 -22.65 -0.75
N PRO A 496 -13.44 -22.09 -0.01
CA PRO A 496 -13.79 -22.59 1.32
C PRO A 496 -14.35 -24.02 1.30
N ASP A 497 -15.03 -24.42 0.21
CA ASP A 497 -15.69 -25.73 0.09
C ASP A 497 -14.73 -26.87 -0.30
N PHE A 498 -13.48 -26.55 -0.68
CA PHE A 498 -12.53 -27.56 -1.14
C PHE A 498 -11.74 -28.12 0.06
N PRO A 499 -11.52 -29.44 0.17
CA PRO A 499 -10.70 -29.99 1.24
C PRO A 499 -9.23 -29.57 1.09
N LEU A 500 -8.51 -29.44 2.20
CA LEU A 500 -7.07 -29.16 2.17
C LEU A 500 -6.28 -30.28 1.47
N ALA A 501 -6.77 -31.52 1.56
CA ALA A 501 -6.22 -32.65 0.83
C ALA A 501 -6.21 -32.44 -0.70
N ALA A 502 -7.19 -31.73 -1.27
CA ALA A 502 -7.20 -31.42 -2.70
C ALA A 502 -6.09 -30.42 -3.06
N LEU A 503 -5.88 -29.40 -2.23
CA LEU A 503 -4.77 -28.46 -2.41
C LEU A 503 -3.41 -29.15 -2.24
N ALA A 504 -3.27 -30.02 -1.25
CA ALA A 504 -2.07 -30.84 -1.09
C ALA A 504 -1.79 -31.71 -2.34
N ALA A 505 -2.83 -32.31 -2.91
CA ALA A 505 -2.73 -33.07 -4.16
C ALA A 505 -2.34 -32.19 -5.36
N GLU A 506 -2.89 -30.98 -5.49
CA GLU A 506 -2.48 -30.00 -6.51
C GLU A 506 -0.99 -29.64 -6.38
N LEU A 507 -0.52 -29.35 -5.15
CA LEU A 507 0.89 -29.07 -4.88
C LEU A 507 1.80 -30.26 -5.21
N ARG A 508 1.31 -31.49 -5.01
CA ARG A 508 2.02 -32.71 -5.37
C ARG A 508 2.10 -32.90 -6.89
N ALA A 509 0.99 -32.66 -7.59
CA ALA A 509 0.88 -32.77 -9.03
C ALA A 509 1.67 -31.70 -9.80
N ALA A 510 2.03 -30.59 -9.15
CA ALA A 510 2.92 -29.59 -9.72
C ALA A 510 4.37 -30.08 -9.91
N HIS A 511 4.75 -31.27 -9.40
CA HIS A 511 6.08 -31.90 -9.60
C HIS A 511 7.28 -31.00 -9.30
N GLY A 512 7.13 -30.02 -8.39
CA GLY A 512 8.19 -29.06 -8.09
C GLY A 512 8.22 -27.83 -9.00
N SER A 513 7.18 -27.56 -9.79
CA SER A 513 6.94 -26.27 -10.44
C SER A 513 6.51 -25.20 -9.44
N LEU A 514 6.93 -23.96 -9.68
CA LEU A 514 6.51 -22.78 -8.94
C LEU A 514 5.14 -22.23 -9.37
N ASP A 515 4.45 -22.83 -10.34
CA ASP A 515 3.10 -22.42 -10.75
C ASP A 515 2.08 -22.54 -9.60
N ALA A 516 2.30 -23.54 -8.76
CA ALA A 516 1.62 -23.73 -7.48
C ALA A 516 1.78 -22.54 -6.50
N PHE A 517 2.77 -21.67 -6.72
CA PHE A 517 3.11 -20.52 -5.89
C PHE A 517 3.08 -19.19 -6.67
N ALA A 518 2.43 -19.16 -7.83
CA ALA A 518 2.13 -17.91 -8.52
C ALA A 518 1.11 -17.08 -7.72
N GLY A 519 1.33 -15.78 -7.64
CA GLY A 519 0.42 -14.83 -6.99
C GLY A 519 -0.93 -14.74 -7.72
N VAL A 520 -2.03 -14.54 -6.99
CA VAL A 520 -3.36 -14.35 -7.58
C VAL A 520 -3.67 -12.85 -7.60
N GLY A 521 -4.03 -12.29 -8.76
CA GLY A 521 -4.49 -10.89 -8.86
C GLY A 521 -3.43 -9.82 -8.55
N GLY A 522 -2.17 -10.05 -8.92
CA GLY A 522 -1.08 -9.08 -8.73
C GLY A 522 -0.42 -9.09 -7.35
N THR A 523 -0.67 -10.13 -6.54
CA THR A 523 0.00 -10.33 -5.24
C THR A 523 1.44 -10.84 -5.39
N ALA A 524 2.19 -10.85 -4.29
CA ALA A 524 3.55 -11.38 -4.22
C ALA A 524 3.65 -12.81 -4.81
N ASP A 525 4.71 -13.03 -5.60
CA ASP A 525 4.98 -14.26 -6.35
C ASP A 525 6.37 -14.80 -5.95
N ALA A 526 6.43 -16.09 -5.59
CA ALA A 526 7.67 -16.73 -5.17
C ALA A 526 8.72 -16.76 -6.29
N ARG A 527 8.30 -17.03 -7.54
CA ARG A 527 9.19 -17.07 -8.72
C ARG A 527 9.80 -15.70 -8.97
N ALA A 528 9.00 -14.64 -8.93
CA ALA A 528 9.50 -13.26 -9.09
C ALA A 528 10.50 -12.90 -7.99
N ALA A 529 10.24 -13.29 -6.75
CA ALA A 529 11.12 -13.03 -5.61
C ALA A 529 12.48 -13.75 -5.75
N PHE A 530 12.52 -14.99 -6.23
CA PHE A 530 13.77 -15.71 -6.47
C PHE A 530 14.50 -15.20 -7.72
N ALA A 531 13.76 -14.90 -8.79
CA ALA A 531 14.34 -14.37 -10.03
C ALA A 531 15.07 -13.04 -9.80
N ALA A 532 14.55 -12.18 -8.93
CA ALA A 532 15.22 -10.97 -8.48
C ALA A 532 16.63 -11.24 -7.91
N SER A 533 16.75 -12.16 -6.94
CA SER A 533 18.03 -12.53 -6.33
C SER A 533 18.97 -13.29 -7.28
N HIS A 534 18.43 -14.01 -8.26
CA HIS A 534 19.26 -14.69 -9.27
C HIS A 534 19.81 -13.72 -10.32
N ARG A 535 19.03 -12.71 -10.74
CA ARG A 535 19.46 -11.73 -11.76
C ARG A 535 20.63 -10.85 -11.33
N SER A 536 20.82 -10.65 -10.02
CA SER A 536 21.95 -9.89 -9.48
C SER A 536 23.26 -10.69 -9.45
N LEU A 537 23.23 -11.99 -9.76
CA LEU A 537 24.42 -12.83 -9.73
C LEU A 537 25.31 -12.63 -10.97
N PRO A 538 26.63 -12.67 -10.81
CA PRO A 538 27.55 -12.88 -11.92
C PRO A 538 27.24 -14.17 -12.69
N PRO A 539 27.52 -14.25 -14.01
CA PRO A 539 27.20 -15.42 -14.82
C PRO A 539 27.76 -16.75 -14.28
N ALA A 540 28.98 -16.74 -13.73
CA ALA A 540 29.62 -17.91 -13.15
C ALA A 540 28.87 -18.40 -11.89
N ASP A 541 28.43 -17.46 -11.05
CA ASP A 541 27.70 -17.72 -9.81
C ASP A 541 26.30 -18.27 -10.12
N ALA A 542 25.60 -17.65 -11.07
CA ALA A 542 24.31 -18.12 -11.57
C ALA A 542 24.40 -19.55 -12.12
N ARG A 543 25.47 -19.87 -12.87
CA ARG A 543 25.73 -21.22 -13.38
C ARG A 543 25.97 -22.22 -12.25
N LEU A 544 26.84 -21.89 -11.29
CA LEU A 544 27.12 -22.79 -10.16
C LEU A 544 25.86 -23.03 -9.31
N PHE A 545 25.05 -22.00 -9.08
CA PHE A 545 23.77 -22.13 -8.39
C PHE A 545 22.86 -23.16 -9.06
N ARG A 546 22.67 -23.08 -10.39
CA ARG A 546 21.83 -24.04 -11.12
C ARG A 546 22.32 -25.47 -10.96
N LEU A 547 23.64 -25.70 -11.11
CA LEU A 547 24.25 -27.02 -10.97
C LEU A 547 24.11 -27.59 -9.54
N VAL A 548 24.34 -26.75 -8.53
CA VAL A 548 24.23 -27.13 -7.12
C VAL A 548 22.78 -27.41 -6.72
N ALA A 549 21.84 -26.59 -7.18
CA ALA A 549 20.42 -26.74 -6.87
C ALA A 549 19.82 -28.01 -7.49
N LEU A 550 20.31 -28.43 -8.66
CA LEU A 550 19.90 -29.66 -9.35
C LEU A 550 20.63 -30.92 -8.86
N HIS A 551 21.64 -30.78 -7.99
CA HIS A 551 22.35 -31.94 -7.45
C HIS A 551 21.40 -32.85 -6.64
N PRO A 552 21.30 -34.15 -6.97
CA PRO A 552 20.47 -35.10 -6.24
C PRO A 552 21.06 -35.37 -4.87
N GLY A 553 20.40 -34.89 -3.82
CA GLY A 553 20.80 -35.14 -2.43
C GLY A 553 20.42 -34.02 -1.47
N PRO A 554 20.45 -34.29 -0.15
CA PRO A 554 20.08 -33.32 0.88
C PRO A 554 21.06 -32.13 0.96
N GLY A 555 22.30 -32.30 0.48
CA GLY A 555 23.31 -31.25 0.39
C GLY A 555 24.50 -31.68 -0.48
N ILE A 556 25.40 -30.75 -0.74
CA ILE A 556 26.58 -30.93 -1.59
C ILE A 556 27.85 -30.44 -0.88
N ALA A 557 28.96 -31.15 -1.06
CA ALA A 557 30.27 -30.70 -0.59
C ALA A 557 30.89 -29.71 -1.58
N ALA A 558 31.70 -28.76 -1.11
CA ALA A 558 32.36 -27.76 -1.94
C ALA A 558 33.16 -28.39 -3.10
N ASP A 559 33.89 -29.47 -2.83
CA ASP A 559 34.71 -30.15 -3.83
C ASP A 559 33.84 -30.84 -4.90
N THR A 560 32.67 -31.37 -4.51
CA THR A 560 31.68 -31.92 -5.46
C THR A 560 31.07 -30.82 -6.34
N ALA A 561 30.74 -29.67 -5.74
CA ALA A 561 30.24 -28.52 -6.49
C ALA A 561 31.28 -28.00 -7.50
N ALA A 562 32.55 -27.96 -7.10
CA ALA A 562 33.66 -27.62 -7.97
C ALA A 562 33.75 -28.58 -9.17
N HIS A 563 33.71 -29.89 -8.90
CA HIS A 563 33.74 -30.91 -9.94
C HIS A 563 32.56 -30.78 -10.93
N LEU A 564 31.33 -30.59 -10.43
CA LEU A 564 30.15 -30.39 -11.28
C LEU A 564 30.26 -29.17 -12.20
N ALA A 565 30.89 -28.10 -11.72
CA ALA A 565 31.05 -26.88 -12.49
C ALA A 565 32.29 -26.86 -13.40
N GLY A 566 33.16 -27.87 -13.31
CA GLY A 566 34.45 -27.87 -14.00
C GLY A 566 35.40 -26.80 -13.47
N LEU A 567 35.32 -26.49 -12.18
CA LEU A 567 36.14 -25.49 -11.50
C LEU A 567 37.13 -26.16 -10.54
N SER A 568 38.22 -25.48 -10.22
CA SER A 568 39.06 -25.87 -9.08
C SER A 568 38.34 -25.62 -7.74
N PRO A 569 38.66 -26.36 -6.66
CA PRO A 569 38.11 -26.09 -5.34
C PRO A 569 38.36 -24.65 -4.84
N SER A 570 39.49 -24.05 -5.23
CA SER A 570 39.84 -22.66 -4.92
C SER A 570 38.94 -21.64 -5.62
N GLU A 571 38.41 -21.95 -6.80
CA GLU A 571 37.48 -21.07 -7.53
C GLU A 571 36.03 -21.27 -7.06
N ALA A 572 35.64 -22.50 -6.76
CA ALA A 572 34.27 -22.83 -6.35
C ALA A 572 33.92 -22.31 -4.95
N ARG A 573 34.85 -22.36 -3.99
CA ARG A 573 34.61 -21.94 -2.60
C ARG A 573 34.18 -20.46 -2.49
N PRO A 574 34.86 -19.49 -3.14
CA PRO A 574 34.41 -18.10 -3.16
C PRO A 574 33.02 -17.91 -3.78
N ILE A 575 32.70 -18.64 -4.85
CA ILE A 575 31.38 -18.58 -5.49
C ILE A 575 30.30 -19.12 -4.54
N LEU A 576 30.55 -20.27 -3.90
CA LEU A 576 29.65 -20.84 -2.90
C LEU A 576 29.44 -19.91 -1.70
N GLY A 577 30.51 -19.22 -1.27
CA GLY A 577 30.44 -18.16 -0.27
C GLY A 577 29.48 -17.04 -0.67
N ARG A 578 29.66 -16.47 -1.88
CA ARG A 578 28.75 -15.42 -2.40
C ARG A 578 27.30 -15.89 -2.53
N LEU A 579 27.08 -17.12 -3.01
CA LEU A 579 25.74 -17.72 -3.06
C LEU A 579 25.13 -17.89 -1.66
N ALA A 580 25.94 -18.17 -0.64
CA ALA A 580 25.51 -18.28 0.74
C ALA A 580 25.25 -16.92 1.40
N ASP A 581 25.94 -15.87 0.95
CA ASP A 581 25.73 -14.48 1.36
C ASP A 581 24.39 -13.95 0.85
N VAL A 582 23.98 -14.30 -0.37
CA VAL A 582 22.65 -13.94 -0.92
C VAL A 582 21.53 -14.95 -0.58
N HIS A 583 21.80 -15.90 0.31
CA HIS A 583 20.85 -16.93 0.78
C HIS A 583 20.23 -17.81 -0.32
N LEU A 584 20.92 -18.00 -1.45
CA LEU A 584 20.53 -18.97 -2.48
C LEU A 584 21.01 -20.39 -2.15
N VAL A 585 22.09 -20.49 -1.37
CA VAL A 585 22.52 -21.73 -0.71
C VAL A 585 22.69 -21.47 0.79
N CYS A 586 22.65 -22.53 1.59
CA CYS A 586 22.93 -22.47 3.02
C CYS A 586 24.07 -23.42 3.35
N GLU A 587 25.17 -22.87 3.86
CA GLU A 587 26.23 -23.66 4.47
C GLU A 587 25.75 -24.17 5.84
N VAL A 588 25.58 -25.48 5.97
CA VAL A 588 25.10 -26.13 7.20
C VAL A 588 26.24 -26.63 8.08
N ALA A 589 27.40 -26.87 7.46
CA ALA A 589 28.66 -27.17 8.09
C ALA A 589 29.79 -26.68 7.16
N PRO A 590 31.01 -26.42 7.65
CA PRO A 590 32.11 -25.95 6.81
C PRO A 590 32.27 -26.80 5.54
N GLY A 591 32.14 -26.17 4.37
CA GLY A 591 32.24 -26.82 3.07
C GLY A 591 31.05 -27.68 2.66
N ARG A 592 29.92 -27.67 3.39
CA ARG A 592 28.69 -28.39 3.06
C ARG A 592 27.51 -27.44 2.89
N TYR A 593 26.92 -27.47 1.70
CA TYR A 593 25.88 -26.55 1.27
C TYR A 593 24.57 -27.29 1.00
N THR A 594 23.46 -26.62 1.29
CA THR A 594 22.10 -27.11 1.02
C THR A 594 21.33 -26.04 0.27
N VAL A 595 20.30 -26.45 -0.48
CA VAL A 595 19.43 -25.55 -1.23
C VAL A 595 18.00 -25.78 -0.82
N HIS A 596 17.27 -24.71 -0.56
CA HIS A 596 15.86 -24.75 -0.20
C HIS A 596 15.01 -25.41 -1.29
N THR A 597 13.98 -26.17 -0.92
CA THR A 597 13.18 -26.94 -1.88
C THR A 597 12.57 -26.08 -2.99
N LEU A 598 12.10 -24.86 -2.66
CA LEU A 598 11.53 -23.94 -3.67
C LEU A 598 12.61 -23.26 -4.53
N LEU A 599 13.86 -23.18 -4.06
CA LEU A 599 14.98 -22.72 -4.89
C LEU A 599 15.46 -23.82 -5.85
N ARG A 600 15.30 -25.09 -5.48
CA ARG A 600 15.53 -26.23 -6.39
C ARG A 600 14.49 -26.27 -7.50
N ALA A 601 13.23 -26.10 -7.14
CA ALA A 601 12.12 -25.88 -8.08
C ALA A 601 12.43 -24.75 -9.08
N PHE A 602 12.82 -23.58 -8.55
CA PHE A 602 13.23 -22.44 -9.36
C PHE A 602 14.39 -22.76 -10.33
N ALA A 603 15.43 -23.45 -9.85
CA ALA A 603 16.58 -23.81 -10.67
C ALA A 603 16.24 -24.82 -11.78
N ALA A 604 15.28 -25.73 -11.54
CA ALA A 604 14.78 -26.65 -12.55
C ALA A 604 14.07 -25.90 -13.69
N GLU A 605 13.17 -24.97 -13.36
CA GLU A 605 12.50 -24.12 -14.37
C GLU A 605 13.51 -23.31 -15.21
N LEU A 606 14.58 -22.81 -14.58
CA LEU A 606 15.65 -22.10 -15.30
C LEU A 606 16.43 -23.01 -16.26
N ALA A 607 16.64 -24.27 -15.91
CA ALA A 607 17.34 -25.23 -16.77
C ALA A 607 16.48 -25.62 -17.97
N GLU A 608 15.21 -25.93 -17.75
CA GLU A 608 14.25 -26.23 -18.82
C GLU A 608 14.12 -25.06 -19.81
N ALA A 609 14.06 -23.82 -19.32
CA ALA A 609 14.00 -22.62 -20.17
C ALA A 609 15.29 -22.42 -20.99
N ALA A 610 16.45 -22.74 -20.42
CA ALA A 610 17.73 -22.66 -21.14
C ALA A 610 17.83 -23.73 -22.24
N GLU A 611 17.43 -24.97 -21.94
CA GLU A 611 17.38 -26.07 -22.92
C GLU A 611 16.40 -25.78 -24.06
N ALA A 612 15.23 -25.22 -23.74
CA ALA A 612 14.25 -24.81 -24.75
C ALA A 612 14.79 -23.71 -25.67
N ALA A 613 15.47 -22.70 -25.12
CA ALA A 613 16.09 -21.63 -25.90
C ALA A 613 17.24 -22.15 -26.79
N GLU A 614 18.04 -23.09 -26.30
CA GLU A 614 19.09 -23.76 -27.09
C GLU A 614 18.48 -24.60 -28.22
N ALA A 615 17.43 -25.38 -27.95
CA ALA A 615 16.72 -26.16 -28.96
C ALA A 615 16.06 -25.26 -30.03
N GLU A 616 15.47 -24.13 -29.64
CA GLU A 616 14.88 -23.16 -30.56
C GLU A 616 15.96 -22.50 -31.45
N SER A 617 17.12 -22.16 -30.87
CA SER A 617 18.26 -21.61 -31.61
C SER A 617 18.88 -22.61 -32.61
N LEU A 618 18.81 -23.91 -32.33
CA LEU A 618 19.23 -25.00 -33.22
C LEU A 618 18.19 -25.33 -34.30
N SER A 619 16.93 -24.95 -34.08
CA SER A 619 15.79 -25.21 -34.99
C SER A 619 15.58 -24.12 -36.04
N LEU A 620 16.18 -22.94 -35.88
CA LEU A 620 16.19 -21.89 -36.91
C LEU A 620 17.15 -22.27 -38.04
N PRO A 621 16.69 -22.43 -39.30
CA PRO A 621 17.59 -22.70 -40.41
C PRO A 621 18.58 -21.54 -40.56
N ARG A 622 19.88 -21.86 -40.50
CA ARG A 622 20.94 -20.95 -40.94
C ARG A 622 20.73 -20.64 -42.43
N HIS A 623 19.95 -19.61 -42.72
CA HIS A 623 19.98 -19.00 -44.03
C HIS A 623 21.33 -18.31 -44.19
N SER A 624 22.24 -18.99 -44.89
CA SER A 624 23.47 -18.43 -45.43
C SER A 624 23.15 -17.20 -46.28
N PHE A 625 23.81 -16.08 -45.97
CA PHE A 625 24.21 -15.09 -46.95
C PHE A 625 25.73 -15.05 -46.99
#